data_AF-A0A384J7J5-F1
#
_entry.id   AF-A0A384J7J5-F1
#
_cell.length_a   1.000
_cell.length_b   1.000
_cell.length_c   1.000
_cell.angle_alpha   90.00
_cell.angle_beta   90.00
_cell.angle_gamma   90.00
#
_symmetry.space_group_name_H-M   'P 1'
#
loop_
_entity.id
_entity.type
_entity.pdbx_description
1 polymer ?
#
loop_
_entity_poly.entity_id
_entity_poly.type
_entity_poly.pdbx_seq_one_letter_code
_entity_poly.pdbx_strand_id
1 'polypeptide(L)'
;MRSHTHLESLMNHHMETGHTFTEKSLGTTTIFTIDPQNIQIYYSTNCKDYGVHRLRKRAFYPLLGDSVLSTDRIGNTSGLDSTYVYKIQRGNFPSFEIRFQEFLKHILRNGTTVNLSPLLDDLRFR
;
A
#
# COMPACT_ATOMS: atom_id res chain seq x y z
N MET A 1 -21.37 -7.35 6.27
CA MET A 1 -20.27 -8.13 6.86
C MET A 1 -19.18 -8.22 5.81
N ARG A 2 -18.05 -7.50 5.93
CA ARG A 2 -16.96 -7.57 4.93
C ARG A 2 -16.19 -8.85 5.22
N SER A 3 -16.28 -9.86 4.35
CA SER A 3 -15.42 -11.04 4.50
C SER A 3 -13.99 -10.61 4.17
N HIS A 4 -13.06 -10.80 5.10
CA HIS A 4 -11.63 -10.53 4.91
C HIS A 4 -10.94 -11.65 4.11
N THR A 5 -11.63 -12.18 3.09
CA THR A 5 -11.24 -13.41 2.38
C THR A 5 -10.87 -13.15 0.92
N HIS A 6 -10.83 -11.88 0.48
CA HIS A 6 -10.56 -11.56 -0.92
C HIS A 6 -9.20 -12.07 -1.40
N LEU A 7 -8.16 -11.93 -0.59
CA LEU A 7 -6.82 -12.44 -0.92
C LEU A 7 -6.79 -13.97 -0.98
N GLU A 8 -7.49 -14.64 -0.06
CA GLU A 8 -7.61 -16.11 -0.05
C GLU A 8 -8.34 -16.60 -1.30
N SER A 9 -9.44 -15.94 -1.67
CA SER A 9 -10.20 -16.24 -2.87
C SER A 9 -9.35 -16.04 -4.14
N LEU A 10 -8.56 -14.97 -4.20
CA LEU A 10 -7.70 -14.70 -5.34
C LEU A 10 -6.55 -15.72 -5.43
N MET A 11 -6.00 -16.12 -4.28
CA MET A 11 -4.98 -17.16 -4.21
C MET A 11 -5.54 -18.51 -4.69
N ASN A 12 -6.73 -18.91 -4.24
CA ASN A 12 -7.39 -20.13 -4.71
C ASN A 12 -7.60 -20.07 -6.23
N HIS A 13 -8.00 -18.92 -6.76
CA HIS A 13 -8.20 -18.78 -8.19
C HIS A 13 -6.90 -18.93 -8.98
N HIS A 14 -5.77 -18.43 -8.46
CA HIS A 14 -4.44 -18.69 -9.04
C HIS A 14 -4.05 -20.17 -9.00
N MET A 15 -4.42 -20.89 -7.93
CA MET A 15 -4.17 -22.33 -7.84
C MET A 15 -4.97 -23.13 -8.88
N GLU A 16 -6.17 -22.66 -9.23
CA GLU A 16 -7.04 -23.31 -10.22
C GLU A 16 -6.70 -22.95 -11.67
N THR A 17 -6.35 -21.68 -11.94
CA THR A 17 -6.22 -21.14 -13.30
C THR A 17 -4.78 -20.91 -13.75
N GLY A 18 -3.85 -20.86 -12.80
CA GLY A 18 -2.43 -20.65 -13.04
C GLY A 18 -1.91 -19.26 -12.63
N HIS A 19 -0.65 -19.01 -12.96
CA HIS A 19 0.07 -17.81 -12.48
C HIS A 19 -0.46 -16.49 -13.03
N THR A 20 -1.11 -16.50 -14.19
CA THR A 20 -1.69 -15.30 -14.80
C THR A 20 -3.03 -15.63 -15.45
N PHE A 21 -4.07 -14.86 -15.11
CA PHE A 21 -5.40 -15.01 -15.71
C PHE A 21 -6.06 -13.65 -15.92
N THR A 22 -7.11 -13.63 -16.74
CA THR A 22 -7.90 -12.43 -17.03
C THR A 22 -9.33 -12.62 -16.55
N GLU A 23 -9.82 -11.67 -15.76
CA GLU A 23 -11.21 -11.62 -15.32
C GLU A 23 -11.93 -10.43 -15.95
N LYS A 24 -13.17 -10.63 -16.39
CA LYS A 24 -14.04 -9.55 -16.86
C LYS A 24 -15.19 -9.39 -15.88
N SER A 25 -15.17 -8.31 -15.12
CA SER A 25 -16.18 -8.02 -14.10
C SER A 25 -16.63 -6.58 -14.18
N LEU A 26 -17.95 -6.35 -14.14
CA LEU A 26 -18.58 -5.02 -14.14
C LEU A 26 -18.01 -4.06 -15.21
N GLY A 27 -17.83 -4.57 -16.44
CA GLY A 27 -17.30 -3.79 -17.56
C GLY A 27 -15.80 -3.48 -17.50
N THR A 28 -15.10 -3.99 -16.48
CA THR A 28 -13.65 -3.87 -16.33
C THR A 28 -13.00 -5.20 -16.66
N THR A 29 -11.92 -5.16 -17.45
CA THR A 29 -11.06 -6.32 -17.66
C THR A 29 -9.84 -6.16 -16.77
N THR A 30 -9.62 -7.11 -15.87
CA THR A 30 -8.49 -7.12 -14.95
C THR A 30 -7.61 -8.31 -15.26
N ILE A 31 -6.29 -8.07 -15.34
CA ILE A 31 -5.30 -9.12 -15.46
C ILE A 31 -4.69 -9.31 -14.08
N PHE A 32 -4.80 -10.53 -13.55
CA PHE A 32 -4.19 -10.92 -12.28
C PHE A 32 -2.95 -11.75 -12.56
N THR A 33 -1.86 -11.45 -11.86
CA THR A 33 -0.60 -12.19 -12.03
C THR A 33 0.13 -12.35 -10.70
N ILE A 34 0.57 -13.57 -10.43
CA ILE A 34 1.57 -13.91 -9.41
C ILE A 34 2.91 -14.33 -10.03
N ASP A 35 3.03 -14.31 -11.37
CA ASP A 35 4.29 -14.59 -12.05
C ASP A 35 5.32 -13.49 -11.72
N PRO A 36 6.48 -13.85 -11.12
CA PRO A 36 7.49 -12.88 -10.73
C PRO A 36 8.09 -12.12 -11.92
N GLN A 37 8.18 -12.72 -13.11
CA GLN A 37 8.69 -12.04 -14.31
C GLN A 37 7.73 -10.94 -14.77
N ASN A 38 6.42 -11.24 -14.80
CA ASN A 38 5.40 -10.25 -15.15
C ASN A 38 5.37 -9.10 -14.14
N ILE A 39 5.46 -9.41 -12.85
CA ILE A 39 5.54 -8.42 -11.77
C ILE A 39 6.79 -7.54 -11.94
N GLN A 40 7.95 -8.15 -12.20
CA GLN A 40 9.19 -7.43 -12.41
C GLN A 40 9.10 -6.50 -13.62
N ILE A 41 8.58 -6.97 -14.75
CA ILE A 41 8.41 -6.16 -15.97
C ILE A 41 7.46 -4.99 -15.71
N TYR A 42 6.34 -5.24 -15.03
CA TYR A 42 5.37 -4.21 -14.68
C TYR A 42 5.98 -3.08 -13.83
N TYR A 43 6.84 -3.43 -12.86
CA TYR A 43 7.53 -2.47 -12.00
C TYR A 43 8.88 -1.95 -12.55
N SER A 44 9.30 -2.41 -13.73
CA SER A 44 10.57 -2.01 -14.37
C SER A 44 10.46 -0.68 -15.14
N THR A 45 11.45 -0.36 -15.97
CA THR A 45 11.52 0.85 -16.82
C THR A 45 10.33 1.01 -17.77
N ASN A 46 9.58 -0.06 -18.03
CA ASN A 46 8.38 -0.05 -18.87
C ASN A 46 7.10 0.36 -18.11
N CYS A 47 7.22 0.85 -16.87
CA CYS A 47 6.08 1.32 -16.04
C CYS A 47 5.17 2.33 -16.77
N LYS A 48 5.71 3.10 -17.74
CA LYS A 48 4.90 4.02 -18.56
C LYS A 48 3.83 3.32 -19.40
N ASP A 49 4.07 2.08 -19.82
CA ASP A 49 3.17 1.31 -20.67
C ASP A 49 2.07 0.60 -19.87
N TYR A 50 2.29 0.40 -18.57
CA TYR A 50 1.38 -0.30 -17.66
C TYR A 50 0.85 0.58 -16.51
N GLY A 51 1.00 1.89 -16.63
CA GLY A 51 0.67 2.84 -15.58
C GLY A 51 -0.80 2.80 -15.13
N VAL A 52 -1.02 2.81 -13.81
CA VAL A 52 -2.36 2.85 -13.18
C VAL A 52 -2.88 4.27 -12.94
N HIS A 53 -2.23 5.30 -13.50
CA HIS A 53 -2.54 6.70 -13.27
C HIS A 53 -4.02 7.01 -13.48
N ARG A 54 -4.62 6.48 -14.54
CA ARG A 54 -6.04 6.73 -14.84
C ARG A 54 -6.95 6.22 -13.73
N LEU A 55 -6.66 5.04 -13.19
CA LEU A 55 -7.42 4.42 -12.11
C LEU A 55 -7.16 5.14 -10.78
N ARG A 56 -5.90 5.38 -10.43
CA ARG A 56 -5.52 6.05 -9.18
C ARG A 56 -5.95 7.51 -9.15
N LYS A 57 -5.80 8.25 -10.24
CA LYS A 57 -6.31 9.62 -10.34
C LYS A 57 -7.82 9.64 -10.15
N ARG A 58 -8.58 8.80 -10.84
CA ARG A 58 -10.04 8.76 -10.64
C ARG A 58 -10.44 8.46 -9.19
N ALA A 59 -9.75 7.55 -8.51
CA ALA A 59 -10.07 7.15 -7.14
C ALA A 59 -9.61 8.17 -6.08
N PHE A 60 -8.39 8.67 -6.20
CA PHE A 60 -7.72 9.47 -5.15
C PHE A 60 -7.76 10.98 -5.40
N TYR A 61 -8.07 11.45 -6.62
CA TYR A 61 -8.09 12.89 -6.92
C TYR A 61 -9.04 13.70 -6.02
N PRO A 62 -10.25 13.23 -5.65
CA PRO A 62 -11.12 13.97 -4.73
C PRO A 62 -10.53 14.16 -3.33
N LEU A 63 -9.61 13.27 -2.91
CA LEU A 63 -9.01 13.28 -1.57
C LEU A 63 -7.66 13.99 -1.55
N LEU A 64 -6.86 13.82 -2.62
CA LEU A 64 -5.44 14.16 -2.63
C LEU A 64 -5.02 15.01 -3.83
N GLY A 65 -5.93 15.38 -4.73
CA GLY A 65 -5.63 16.12 -5.95
C GLY A 65 -4.59 15.40 -6.83
N ASP A 66 -3.72 16.16 -7.48
CA ASP A 66 -2.53 15.63 -8.14
C ASP A 66 -1.42 15.46 -7.10
N SER A 67 -1.34 14.27 -6.50
CA SER A 67 -0.34 13.89 -5.50
C SER A 67 0.48 12.70 -6.00
N VAL A 68 1.58 12.41 -5.31
CA VAL A 68 2.39 11.21 -5.56
C VAL A 68 1.58 9.90 -5.45
N LEU A 69 0.44 9.91 -4.75
CA LEU A 69 -0.43 8.73 -4.62
C LEU A 69 -1.46 8.61 -5.75
N SER A 70 -1.76 9.70 -6.46
CA SER A 70 -2.70 9.74 -7.59
C SER A 70 -2.00 9.77 -8.96
N THR A 71 -0.69 9.99 -9.02
CA THR A 71 0.08 10.09 -10.27
C THR A 71 1.16 9.02 -10.42
N ASP A 72 1.40 8.57 -11.66
CA ASP A 72 2.47 7.60 -11.99
C ASP A 72 3.84 8.26 -12.21
N ARG A 73 3.89 9.60 -12.22
CA ARG A 73 5.10 10.36 -12.53
C ARG A 73 5.61 11.06 -11.27
N ILE A 74 6.79 10.66 -10.81
CA ILE A 74 7.51 11.32 -9.71
C ILE A 74 8.07 12.70 -10.11
N GLY A 75 8.08 13.05 -11.40
CA GLY A 75 8.81 14.22 -11.91
C GLY A 75 8.10 15.58 -11.95
N ASN A 76 6.76 15.67 -12.02
CA ASN A 76 6.14 16.98 -12.37
C ASN A 76 4.81 17.28 -11.66
N THR A 77 4.39 16.48 -10.68
CA THR A 77 3.01 16.54 -10.15
C THR A 77 2.90 16.85 -8.67
N SER A 78 3.95 17.31 -8.02
CA SER A 78 3.82 17.77 -6.66
C SER A 78 4.91 18.79 -6.37
N GLY A 79 4.55 19.91 -5.74
CA GLY A 79 5.50 20.74 -4.98
C GLY A 79 6.20 19.97 -3.84
N LEU A 80 5.91 18.67 -3.69
CA LEU A 80 6.71 17.68 -2.99
C LEU A 80 7.74 17.15 -3.98
N ASP A 81 8.86 17.87 -4.07
CA ASP A 81 10.10 17.33 -4.60
C ASP A 81 10.40 16.01 -3.88
N SER A 82 10.98 15.03 -4.58
CA SER A 82 11.58 13.83 -4.00
C SER A 82 12.32 14.09 -2.68
N THR A 83 12.91 15.28 -2.54
CA THR A 83 13.54 15.77 -1.30
C THR A 83 12.57 15.93 -0.12
N TYR A 84 11.30 16.27 -0.31
CA TYR A 84 10.30 16.33 0.77
C TYR A 84 9.93 14.94 1.28
N VAL A 85 9.74 13.97 0.40
CA VAL A 85 9.53 12.56 0.78
C VAL A 85 10.76 12.02 1.51
N TYR A 86 11.97 12.31 1.00
CA TYR A 86 13.23 12.00 1.67
C TYR A 86 13.42 12.75 3.01
N LYS A 87 12.86 13.95 3.16
CA LYS A 87 12.88 14.73 4.41
C LYS A 87 11.90 14.17 5.44
N ILE A 88 10.70 13.73 5.06
CA ILE A 88 9.78 13.00 5.94
C ILE A 88 10.42 11.71 6.44
N GLN A 89 11.13 10.99 5.56
CA GLN A 89 11.82 9.73 5.91
C GLN A 89 12.91 9.91 6.99
N ARG A 90 13.45 11.12 7.16
CA ARG A 90 14.38 11.48 8.24
C ARG A 90 13.74 12.30 9.39
N GLY A 91 12.52 12.78 9.19
CA GLY A 91 11.96 13.89 9.96
C GLY A 91 10.73 13.52 10.79
N ASN A 92 10.84 12.53 11.69
CA ASN A 92 10.09 12.54 12.98
C ASN A 92 10.49 11.40 13.94
N PHE A 93 11.77 11.02 13.99
CA PHE A 93 12.23 10.00 14.95
C PHE A 93 11.99 10.37 16.42
N PRO A 94 12.13 11.63 16.89
CA PRO A 94 11.87 11.96 18.28
C PRO A 94 10.40 11.77 18.69
N SER A 95 9.46 12.19 17.85
CA SER A 95 8.02 12.02 18.09
C SER A 95 7.59 10.56 18.03
N PHE A 96 8.20 9.79 17.12
CA PHE A 96 8.03 8.33 17.08
C PHE A 96 8.55 7.68 18.36
N GLU A 97 9.76 8.03 18.79
CA GLU A 97 10.40 7.47 19.98
C GLU A 97 9.55 7.71 21.23
N ILE A 98 9.03 8.92 21.43
CA ILE A 98 8.15 9.23 22.56
C ILE A 98 6.92 8.31 22.57
N ARG A 99 6.23 8.18 21.42
CA ARG A 99 5.04 7.32 21.32
C ARG A 99 5.39 5.83 21.44
N PHE A 100 6.55 5.42 20.93
CA PHE A 100 7.05 4.06 21.06
C PHE A 100 7.34 3.70 22.52
N GLN A 101 7.94 4.62 23.28
CA GLN A 101 8.16 4.45 24.71
C GLN A 101 6.83 4.37 25.49
N GLU A 102 5.82 5.17 25.15
CA GLU A 102 4.48 5.03 25.72
C GLU A 102 3.85 3.67 25.37
N PHE A 103 3.94 3.24 24.10
CA PHE A 103 3.50 1.92 23.67
C PHE A 103 4.18 0.79 24.46
N LEU A 104 5.49 0.87 24.72
CA LEU A 104 6.21 -0.14 25.50
C LEU A 104 5.75 -0.21 26.96
N LYS A 105 5.20 0.86 27.54
CA LYS A 105 4.61 0.83 28.90
C LYS A 105 3.32 0.01 28.93
N HIS A 106 2.57 -0.03 27.82
CA HIS A 106 1.34 -0.82 27.71
C HIS A 106 1.60 -2.32 27.52
N ILE A 107 2.82 -2.72 27.13
CA ILE A 107 3.22 -4.12 27.10
C ILE A 107 3.51 -4.58 28.52
N LEU A 108 2.56 -5.31 29.11
CA LEU A 108 2.74 -5.92 30.43
C LEU A 108 3.97 -6.84 30.42
N ARG A 109 4.98 -6.53 31.24
CA ARG A 109 6.23 -7.30 31.38
C ARG A 109 6.07 -8.59 32.21
N ASN A 110 4.84 -8.96 32.54
CA ASN A 110 4.48 -10.07 33.42
C ASN A 110 4.43 -11.44 32.71
N GLY A 111 4.90 -11.53 31.46
CA GLY A 111 4.90 -12.78 30.68
C GLY A 111 3.53 -13.19 30.12
N THR A 112 2.50 -12.35 30.25
CA THR A 112 1.17 -12.62 29.66
C THR A 112 1.15 -12.31 28.16
N THR A 113 0.34 -13.08 27.41
CA THR A 113 0.12 -12.82 25.99
C THR A 113 -0.71 -11.55 25.81
N VAL A 114 -0.20 -10.61 25.02
CA VAL A 114 -0.87 -9.34 24.71
C VAL A 114 -1.18 -9.28 23.22
N ASN A 115 -2.41 -8.86 22.87
CA ASN A 115 -2.77 -8.60 21.49
C ASN A 115 -2.18 -7.26 21.03
N LEU A 116 -1.21 -7.30 20.11
CA LEU A 116 -0.51 -6.12 19.63
C LEU A 116 -1.31 -5.31 18.61
N SER A 117 -2.29 -5.90 17.92
CA SER A 117 -3.06 -5.22 16.88
C SER A 117 -3.72 -3.92 17.37
N PRO A 118 -4.52 -3.92 18.46
CA PRO A 118 -5.14 -2.68 18.95
C PRO A 118 -4.13 -1.68 19.54
N LEU A 119 -3.01 -2.17 20.07
CA LEU A 119 -1.96 -1.32 20.63
C LEU A 119 -1.17 -0.58 19.54
N LEU A 120 -0.96 -1.22 18.38
CA LEU A 120 -0.30 -0.61 17.23
C LEU A 120 -1.17 0.44 16.54
N ASP A 121 -2.49 0.37 16.65
CA ASP A 121 -3.38 1.41 16.12
C ASP A 121 -3.20 2.75 16.86
N ASP A 122 -2.85 2.73 18.16
CA ASP A 122 -2.58 3.92 18.98
C ASP A 122 -1.21 4.55 18.68
N LEU A 123 -0.27 3.75 18.18
CA LEU A 123 1.07 4.20 17.75
C LEU A 123 1.02 5.02 16.43
N ARG A 124 -0.10 5.03 15.70
CA ARG A 124 -0.20 5.73 14.42
C ARG A 124 -0.09 7.24 14.61
N PHE A 125 0.77 7.88 13.80
CA PHE A 125 0.94 9.32 13.76
C PHE A 125 -0.38 9.99 13.35
N ARG A 126 -0.98 10.74 14.29
CA ARG A 126 -1.93 11.82 13.99
C ARG A 126 -1.17 13.12 13.81
#